data_AF-A0A4P6EPY0-F1
#
_entry.id   AF-A0A4P6EPY0-F1
#
_cell.length_a   1.000
_cell.length_b   1.000
_cell.length_c   1.000
_cell.angle_alpha   90.00
_cell.angle_beta   90.00
_cell.angle_gamma   90.00
#
_symmetry.space_group_name_H-M   'P 1'
#
loop_
_entity.id
_entity.type
_entity.pdbx_description
1 polymer ?
#
loop_
_entity_poly.entity_id
_entity_poly.type
_entity_poly.pdbx_seq_one_letter_code
_entity_poly.pdbx_strand_id
1 'polypeptide(L)'
;MSALRRFHFFTSSPGGFVFAGKKLKDINHGHYQDFIFCLEETKRLAPSSICSIHALLTSLFKHAVKRGQIGVSPATGAVLPKEEGPEDEEDEIPNYLERDQLLAVIRATKSLAHKANHPREAFGWRQFSRVLFILAHTGMRIGELGALEQQRVDTKKLTIKIVSTLYEKRGLRNYEIGPQ
;
A
#
# COMPACT_ATOMS: atom_id res chain seq x y z
N MET A 1 -23.27 15.60 -32.37
CA MET A 1 -23.60 16.24 -31.08
C MET A 1 -22.99 15.36 -29.99
N SER A 2 -22.05 15.74 -29.14
CA SER A 2 -21.36 16.98 -28.84
C SER A 2 -19.96 16.56 -28.37
N ALA A 3 -18.94 16.76 -29.20
CA ALA A 3 -17.55 16.66 -28.78
C ALA A 3 -17.18 17.98 -28.09
N LEU A 4 -17.49 18.05 -26.79
CA LEU A 4 -17.13 19.20 -25.96
C LEU A 4 -15.62 19.14 -25.67
N ARG A 5 -14.92 19.89 -26.52
CA ARG A 5 -13.55 20.35 -26.47
C ARG A 5 -12.99 20.37 -25.03
N ARG A 6 -11.96 19.55 -24.80
CA ARG A 6 -10.99 19.71 -23.70
C ARG A 6 -10.45 21.14 -23.75
N PHE A 7 -10.90 21.98 -22.83
CA PHE A 7 -10.27 23.26 -22.56
C PHE A 7 -8.92 22.96 -21.90
N HIS A 8 -7.85 23.03 -22.69
CA HIS A 8 -6.48 23.16 -22.18
C HIS A 8 -6.34 24.55 -21.54
N PHE A 9 -6.67 24.66 -20.24
CA PHE A 9 -6.12 25.70 -19.40
C PHE A 9 -4.84 25.17 -18.76
N PHE A 10 -3.76 25.12 -19.56
CA PHE A 10 -2.42 24.87 -19.05
C PHE A 10 -1.86 26.19 -18.54
N THR A 11 -2.25 26.60 -17.33
CA THR A 11 -1.58 27.70 -16.64
C THR A 11 -1.17 27.27 -15.24
N SER A 12 -0.15 26.41 -15.15
CA SER A 12 0.88 26.41 -14.10
C SER A 12 2.00 25.44 -14.49
N SER A 13 3.23 25.97 -14.54
CA SER A 13 4.53 25.34 -14.82
C SER A 13 4.61 23.79 -14.90
N PRO A 14 5.27 23.19 -15.93
CA PRO A 14 5.45 21.74 -16.13
C PRO A 14 6.18 20.95 -15.02
N GLY A 15 6.42 21.56 -13.86
CA GLY A 15 7.00 20.90 -12.68
C GLY A 15 6.75 21.66 -11.38
N GLY A 16 5.81 22.62 -11.36
CA GLY A 16 5.61 23.55 -10.25
C GLY A 16 4.60 23.06 -9.22
N PHE A 17 5.01 23.05 -7.95
CA PHE A 17 4.15 22.83 -6.79
C PHE A 17 2.91 23.76 -6.85
N VAL A 18 1.72 23.21 -7.08
CA VAL A 18 0.46 23.97 -7.27
C VAL A 18 0.13 24.93 -6.11
N PHE A 19 0.61 24.62 -4.90
CA PHE A 19 0.45 25.45 -3.71
C PHE A 19 1.66 26.31 -3.35
N ALA A 20 2.81 26.17 -4.02
CA ALA A 20 4.02 26.89 -3.61
C ALA A 20 3.84 28.40 -3.69
N GLY A 21 4.24 29.08 -2.62
CA GLY A 21 4.18 30.54 -2.51
C GLY A 21 2.76 31.11 -2.27
N LYS A 22 1.71 30.28 -2.27
CA LYS A 22 0.34 30.74 -1.97
C LYS A 22 0.08 30.73 -0.47
N LYS A 23 -0.59 31.77 0.05
CA LYS A 23 -1.10 31.76 1.43
C LYS A 23 -2.28 30.79 1.49
N LEU A 24 -2.48 30.19 2.66
CA LEU A 24 -3.55 29.21 2.87
C LEU A 24 -4.94 29.72 2.48
N LYS A 25 -5.22 31.00 2.77
CA LYS A 25 -6.49 31.68 2.44
C LYS A 25 -6.70 31.95 0.94
N ASP A 26 -5.64 31.88 0.13
CA ASP A 26 -5.68 32.15 -1.31
C ASP A 26 -5.79 30.84 -2.12
N ILE A 27 -5.74 29.67 -1.46
CA ILE A 27 -5.99 28.37 -2.07
C ILE A 27 -7.50 28.19 -2.21
N ASN A 28 -7.98 27.90 -3.42
CA ASN A 28 -9.39 27.74 -3.75
C ASN A 28 -9.64 26.37 -4.39
N HIS A 29 -10.90 26.04 -4.69
CA HIS A 29 -11.29 24.76 -5.28
C HIS A 29 -10.59 24.46 -6.61
N GLY A 30 -10.43 25.47 -7.48
CA GLY A 30 -9.73 25.31 -8.77
C GLY A 30 -8.27 24.91 -8.58
N HIS A 31 -7.53 25.63 -7.72
CA HIS A 31 -6.16 25.27 -7.38
C HIS A 31 -6.05 23.85 -6.80
N TYR A 32 -7.03 23.43 -6.00
CA TYR A 32 -7.04 22.08 -5.44
C TYR A 32 -7.30 21.01 -6.52
N GLN A 33 -8.21 21.28 -7.47
CA GLN A 33 -8.48 20.38 -8.58
C GLN A 33 -7.26 20.26 -9.52
N ASP A 34 -6.59 21.38 -9.83
CA ASP A 34 -5.34 21.39 -10.60
C ASP A 34 -4.24 20.57 -9.90
N PHE A 35 -4.21 20.61 -8.56
CA PHE A 35 -3.30 19.77 -7.77
C PHE A 35 -3.60 18.28 -7.94
N ILE A 36 -4.87 17.86 -7.92
CA ILE A 36 -5.25 16.46 -8.17
C ILE A 36 -4.85 16.04 -9.59
N PHE A 37 -5.14 16.86 -10.60
CA PHE A 37 -4.72 16.58 -11.99
C PHE A 37 -3.21 16.52 -12.12
N CYS A 38 -2.45 17.35 -11.40
CA CYS A 38 -1.00 17.26 -11.37
C CYS A 38 -0.51 15.92 -10.81
N LEU A 39 -1.13 15.41 -9.74
CA LEU A 39 -0.79 14.10 -9.16
C LEU A 39 -1.05 12.95 -10.14
N GLU A 40 -2.16 13.03 -10.88
CA GLU A 40 -2.57 12.03 -11.86
C GLU A 40 -1.74 12.12 -13.15
N GLU A 41 -1.78 13.25 -13.85
CA GLU A 41 -1.25 13.38 -15.20
C GLU A 41 0.27 13.59 -15.21
N THR A 42 0.79 14.39 -14.27
CA THR A 42 2.21 14.76 -14.23
C THR A 42 3.02 13.81 -13.36
N LYS A 43 2.52 13.45 -12.18
CA LYS A 43 3.22 12.53 -11.27
C LYS A 43 2.87 11.05 -11.49
N ARG A 44 1.85 10.75 -12.28
CA ARG A 44 1.43 9.37 -12.63
C ARG A 44 1.26 8.49 -11.39
N LEU A 45 0.70 9.07 -10.32
CA LEU A 45 0.41 8.32 -9.10
C LEU A 45 -0.82 7.44 -9.31
N ALA A 46 -0.84 6.27 -8.65
CA ALA A 46 -2.01 5.41 -8.64
C ALA A 46 -3.20 6.09 -7.95
N PRO A 47 -4.45 5.83 -8.36
CA PRO A 47 -5.64 6.45 -7.75
C PRO A 47 -5.71 6.27 -6.23
N SER A 48 -5.42 5.06 -5.71
CA SER A 48 -5.33 4.80 -4.26
C SER A 48 -4.34 5.70 -3.51
N SER A 49 -3.21 6.05 -4.15
CA SER A 49 -2.23 6.98 -3.59
C SER A 49 -2.77 8.41 -3.58
N ILE A 50 -3.46 8.82 -4.65
CA ILE A 50 -4.10 10.13 -4.76
C ILE A 50 -5.21 10.28 -3.73
N CYS A 51 -6.05 9.24 -3.55
CA CYS A 51 -7.08 9.18 -2.50
C CYS A 51 -6.48 9.33 -1.11
N SER A 52 -5.36 8.67 -0.82
CA SER A 52 -4.65 8.79 0.45
C SER A 52 -4.13 10.22 0.70
N ILE A 53 -3.55 10.84 -0.33
CA ILE A 53 -3.09 12.25 -0.26
C ILE A 53 -4.28 13.19 -0.04
N HIS A 54 -5.38 13.00 -0.77
CA HIS A 54 -6.59 13.80 -0.62
C HIS A 54 -7.21 13.66 0.77
N ALA A 55 -7.26 12.46 1.35
CA ALA A 55 -7.78 12.25 2.71
C ALA A 55 -6.95 13.03 3.76
N LEU A 56 -5.62 13.02 3.62
CA LEU A 56 -4.72 13.79 4.47
C LEU A 56 -4.95 15.30 4.32
N LEU A 57 -4.98 15.81 3.09
CA LEU A 57 -5.17 17.24 2.83
C LEU A 57 -6.56 17.73 3.24
N THR A 58 -7.59 16.92 3.03
CA THR A 58 -8.95 17.21 3.51
C THR A 58 -8.97 17.38 5.02
N SER A 59 -8.28 16.51 5.75
CA SER A 59 -8.16 16.63 7.22
C SER A 59 -7.43 17.92 7.62
N LEU A 60 -6.36 18.28 6.91
CA LEU A 60 -5.61 19.51 7.12
C LEU A 60 -6.48 20.76 6.87
N PHE A 61 -7.19 20.84 5.75
CA PHE A 61 -8.06 21.99 5.43
C PHE A 61 -9.27 22.07 6.35
N LYS A 62 -9.87 20.95 6.76
CA LYS A 62 -10.91 20.93 7.81
C LYS A 62 -10.40 21.51 9.12
N HIS A 63 -9.16 21.19 9.50
CA HIS A 63 -8.55 21.79 10.69
C HIS A 63 -8.34 23.30 10.53
N ALA A 64 -7.89 23.77 9.36
CA ALA A 64 -7.74 25.19 9.07
C ALA A 64 -9.07 25.96 9.13
N VAL A 65 -10.16 25.37 8.62
CA VAL A 65 -11.53 25.91 8.76
C VAL A 65 -11.92 26.01 10.23
N LYS A 66 -11.72 24.93 11.01
CA LYS A 66 -12.01 24.91 12.45
C LYS A 66 -11.28 26.00 13.23
N ARG A 67 -10.08 26.38 12.80
CA ARG A 67 -9.28 27.47 13.40
C ARG A 67 -9.58 28.86 12.84
N GLY A 68 -10.59 29.00 11.97
CA GLY A 68 -10.95 30.28 11.36
C GLY A 68 -9.89 30.85 10.41
N GLN A 69 -8.94 30.03 9.96
CA GLN A 69 -7.86 30.49 9.07
C GLN A 69 -8.35 30.64 7.62
N ILE A 70 -9.37 29.85 7.26
CA ILE A 70 -10.08 29.88 5.98
C ILE A 70 -11.57 29.64 6.24
N GLY A 71 -12.44 30.16 5.38
CA GLY A 71 -13.89 29.99 5.53
C GLY A 71 -14.41 28.63 5.08
N VAL A 72 -13.77 28.02 4.07
CA VAL A 72 -14.18 26.74 3.47
C VAL A 72 -12.96 25.93 3.07
N SER A 73 -13.07 24.60 3.11
CA SER A 73 -12.01 23.71 2.66
C SER A 73 -11.94 23.67 1.12
N PRO A 74 -10.79 23.97 0.49
CA PRO A 74 -10.60 23.85 -0.96
C PRO A 74 -10.79 22.43 -1.50
N ALA A 75 -10.63 21.41 -0.63
CA ALA A 75 -10.81 20.01 -0.98
C ALA A 75 -12.29 19.58 -1.06
N THR A 76 -13.23 20.44 -0.64
CA THR A 76 -14.66 20.09 -0.65
C THR A 76 -15.14 19.91 -2.08
N GLY A 77 -15.78 18.76 -2.37
CA GLY A 77 -16.30 18.45 -3.70
C GLY A 77 -15.23 18.19 -4.76
N ALA A 78 -13.97 17.97 -4.36
CA ALA A 78 -12.91 17.62 -5.31
C ALA A 78 -13.25 16.31 -6.04
N VAL A 79 -13.04 16.29 -7.36
CA VAL A 79 -13.22 15.09 -8.19
C VAL A 79 -11.93 14.31 -8.19
N LEU A 80 -11.97 13.08 -7.68
CA LEU A 80 -10.83 12.18 -7.64
C LEU A 80 -10.83 11.28 -8.89
N PRO A 81 -9.65 10.87 -9.36
CA PRO A 81 -9.55 9.83 -10.37
C PRO A 81 -10.21 8.57 -9.84
N LYS A 82 -11.06 7.96 -10.66
CA LYS A 82 -11.60 6.64 -10.38
C LYS A 82 -10.54 5.60 -10.68
N GLU A 83 -10.52 4.52 -9.90
CA GLU A 83 -9.89 3.31 -10.40
C GLU A 83 -10.74 2.82 -11.56
N GLU A 84 -10.18 2.80 -12.77
CA GLU A 84 -10.74 2.01 -13.88
C GLU A 84 -10.54 0.53 -13.56
N GLY A 85 -11.21 0.06 -12.51
CA GLY A 85 -11.59 -1.35 -12.37
C GLY A 85 -12.91 -1.53 -13.12
N PRO A 86 -13.20 -2.73 -13.66
CA PRO A 86 -14.46 -2.99 -14.32
C PRO A 86 -15.62 -2.67 -13.36
N GLU A 87 -16.37 -1.59 -13.63
CA GLU A 87 -17.51 -1.15 -12.80
C GLU A 87 -18.69 -2.15 -12.87
N ASP A 88 -18.58 -3.21 -13.71
CA ASP A 88 -19.64 -4.20 -14.03
C ASP A 88 -19.17 -5.69 -14.00
N GLU A 89 -17.97 -6.00 -13.50
CA GLU A 89 -17.60 -7.40 -13.19
C GLU A 89 -17.83 -7.60 -11.69
N GLU A 90 -18.90 -8.35 -11.35
CA GLU A 90 -19.23 -8.81 -10.00
C GLU A 90 -17.96 -9.04 -9.18
N ASP A 91 -17.67 -8.14 -8.22
CA ASP A 91 -16.56 -8.20 -7.25
C ASP A 91 -15.54 -9.29 -7.61
N GLU A 92 -14.63 -9.06 -8.58
CA GLU A 92 -13.60 -10.05 -8.94
C GLU A 92 -12.84 -10.37 -7.65
N ILE A 93 -13.24 -11.46 -7.00
CA ILE A 93 -12.70 -11.90 -5.74
C ILE A 93 -11.20 -12.02 -6.02
N PRO A 94 -10.34 -11.27 -5.31
CA PRO A 94 -8.91 -11.32 -5.57
C PRO A 94 -8.48 -12.78 -5.63
N ASN A 95 -7.70 -13.18 -6.63
CA ASN A 95 -7.32 -14.59 -6.81
C ASN A 95 -6.61 -15.12 -5.55
N TYR A 96 -7.39 -15.68 -4.63
CA TYR A 96 -6.90 -16.29 -3.41
C TYR A 96 -6.36 -17.67 -3.73
N LEU A 97 -5.37 -18.09 -2.95
CA LEU A 97 -4.91 -19.48 -3.02
C LEU A 97 -5.94 -20.37 -2.34
N GLU A 98 -6.62 -21.19 -3.15
CA GLU A 98 -7.44 -22.27 -2.63
C GLU A 98 -6.58 -23.27 -1.86
N ARG A 99 -7.22 -24.05 -0.98
CA ARG A 99 -6.53 -25.03 -0.12
C ARG A 99 -5.54 -25.90 -0.89
N ASP A 100 -5.98 -26.47 -2.01
CA ASP A 100 -5.15 -27.38 -2.81
C ASP A 100 -4.01 -26.66 -3.54
N GLN A 101 -4.24 -25.42 -3.96
CA GLN A 101 -3.21 -24.57 -4.55
C GLN A 101 -2.14 -24.20 -3.52
N LEU A 102 -2.55 -23.81 -2.30
CA LEU A 102 -1.62 -23.56 -1.19
C LEU A 102 -0.81 -24.82 -0.84
N LEU A 103 -1.46 -25.98 -0.76
CA LEU A 103 -0.77 -27.25 -0.53
C LEU A 103 0.23 -27.57 -1.66
N ALA A 104 -0.11 -27.28 -2.92
CA ALA A 104 0.79 -27.44 -4.04
C ALA A 104 2.03 -26.53 -3.90
N VAL A 105 1.85 -25.27 -3.51
CA VAL A 105 2.96 -24.33 -3.24
C VAL A 105 3.84 -24.85 -2.09
N ILE A 106 3.26 -25.30 -0.99
CA ILE A 106 4.03 -25.86 0.15
C ILE A 106 4.79 -27.14 -0.26
N ARG A 107 4.20 -28.01 -1.09
CA ARG A 107 4.89 -29.20 -1.61
C ARG A 107 6.02 -28.83 -2.56
N ALA A 108 5.80 -27.85 -3.45
CA ALA A 108 6.81 -27.36 -4.38
C ALA A 108 8.02 -26.78 -3.62
N THR A 109 7.79 -25.95 -2.59
CA THR A 109 8.88 -25.38 -1.76
C THR A 109 9.67 -26.45 -1.03
N LYS A 110 9.02 -27.50 -0.51
CA LYS A 110 9.71 -28.67 0.07
C LYS A 110 10.54 -29.43 -0.97
N SER A 111 9.99 -29.66 -2.17
CA SER A 111 10.70 -30.34 -3.27
C SER A 111 11.93 -29.55 -3.71
N LEU A 112 11.83 -28.23 -3.84
CA LEU A 112 12.96 -27.34 -4.11
C LEU A 112 14.02 -27.43 -3.01
N ALA A 113 13.61 -27.47 -1.74
CA ALA A 113 14.54 -27.65 -0.64
C ALA A 113 15.34 -28.96 -0.70
N HIS A 114 14.73 -30.04 -1.21
CA HIS A 114 15.41 -31.34 -1.39
C HIS A 114 16.34 -31.38 -2.60
N LYS A 115 16.01 -30.63 -3.65
CA LYS A 115 16.81 -30.56 -4.89
C LYS A 115 17.90 -29.49 -4.86
N ALA A 116 17.89 -28.61 -3.86
CA ALA A 116 18.84 -27.53 -3.73
C ALA A 116 20.27 -28.08 -3.59
N ASN A 117 21.18 -27.56 -4.41
CA ASN A 117 22.58 -27.99 -4.44
C ASN A 117 23.40 -27.40 -3.29
N HIS A 118 22.93 -26.29 -2.71
CA HIS A 118 23.64 -25.58 -1.65
C HIS A 118 22.87 -25.62 -0.32
N PRO A 119 23.52 -25.91 0.82
CA PRO A 119 22.85 -26.01 2.13
C PRO A 119 22.06 -24.76 2.54
N ARG A 120 22.58 -23.57 2.22
CA ARG A 120 21.90 -22.29 2.50
C ARG A 120 20.61 -22.14 1.69
N GLU A 121 20.62 -22.51 0.42
CA GLU A 121 19.44 -22.47 -0.43
C GLU A 121 18.38 -23.45 0.08
N ALA A 122 18.80 -24.68 0.39
CA ALA A 122 17.94 -25.68 1.00
C ALA A 122 17.31 -25.18 2.31
N PHE A 123 18.08 -24.45 3.14
CA PHE A 123 17.58 -23.83 4.36
C PHE A 123 16.53 -22.76 4.06
N GLY A 124 16.78 -21.85 3.12
CA GLY A 124 15.84 -20.81 2.71
C GLY A 124 14.49 -21.39 2.27
N TRP A 125 14.50 -22.41 1.40
CA TRP A 125 13.28 -23.09 0.96
C TRP A 125 12.53 -23.78 2.10
N ARG A 126 13.26 -24.41 3.05
CA ARG A 126 12.63 -25.00 4.26
C ARG A 126 11.97 -23.92 5.11
N GLN A 127 12.63 -22.77 5.34
CA GLN A 127 12.04 -21.68 6.12
C GLN A 127 10.81 -21.10 5.41
N PHE A 128 10.87 -20.92 4.09
CA PHE A 128 9.74 -20.42 3.32
C PHE A 128 8.51 -21.34 3.44
N SER A 129 8.70 -22.66 3.41
CA SER A 129 7.62 -23.62 3.64
C SER A 129 6.98 -23.50 5.04
N ARG A 130 7.78 -23.19 6.08
CA ARG A 130 7.31 -22.99 7.46
C ARG A 130 6.56 -21.67 7.61
N VAL A 131 7.07 -20.60 6.97
CA VAL A 131 6.41 -19.29 6.91
C VAL A 131 5.03 -19.42 6.30
N LEU A 132 4.90 -20.05 5.13
CA LEU A 132 3.61 -20.29 4.47
C LEU A 132 2.65 -21.06 5.38
N PHE A 133 3.16 -22.11 6.04
CA PHE A 133 2.35 -22.90 6.97
C PHE A 133 1.83 -22.06 8.14
N ILE A 134 2.68 -21.31 8.82
CA ILE A 134 2.29 -20.50 9.97
C ILE A 134 1.28 -19.41 9.56
N LEU A 135 1.56 -18.67 8.48
CA LEU A 135 0.68 -17.60 8.02
C LEU A 135 -0.71 -18.13 7.66
N ALA A 136 -0.78 -19.25 6.94
CA ALA A 136 -2.05 -19.84 6.53
C ALA A 136 -2.91 -20.35 7.71
N HIS A 137 -2.27 -20.84 8.79
CA HIS A 137 -2.99 -21.41 9.93
C HIS A 137 -3.29 -20.41 11.05
N THR A 138 -2.59 -19.28 11.10
CA THR A 138 -2.75 -18.29 12.17
C THR A 138 -3.39 -16.99 11.70
N GLY A 139 -3.33 -16.67 10.41
CA GLY A 139 -3.78 -15.38 9.88
C GLY A 139 -2.92 -14.19 10.33
N MET A 140 -1.74 -14.44 10.90
CA MET A 140 -0.84 -13.36 11.33
C MET A 140 -0.27 -12.60 10.13
N ARG A 141 0.04 -11.32 10.32
CA ARG A 141 0.66 -10.50 9.27
C ARG A 141 2.13 -10.90 9.09
N ILE A 142 2.65 -10.78 7.88
CA ILE A 142 4.05 -11.10 7.58
C ILE A 142 5.05 -10.31 8.45
N GLY A 143 4.73 -9.06 8.80
CA GLY A 143 5.56 -8.25 9.71
C GLY A 143 5.53 -8.75 11.16
N GLU A 144 4.41 -9.30 11.62
CA GLU A 144 4.30 -9.90 12.96
C GLU A 144 5.15 -11.18 13.05
N LEU A 145 5.12 -12.00 11.98
CA LEU A 145 6.00 -13.16 11.86
C LEU A 145 7.48 -12.76 11.80
N GLY A 146 7.80 -11.70 11.05
CA GLY A 146 9.17 -11.19 10.92
C GLY A 146 9.78 -10.65 12.23
N ALA A 147 8.95 -10.26 13.19
CA ALA A 147 9.38 -9.81 14.52
C ALA A 147 9.20 -10.90 15.61
N LEU A 148 8.84 -12.13 15.22
CA LEU A 148 8.54 -13.19 16.18
C LEU A 148 9.81 -13.70 16.88
N GLU A 149 9.86 -13.51 18.20
CA GLU A 149 10.94 -14.04 19.03
C GLU A 149 10.62 -15.46 19.52
N GLN A 150 11.64 -16.32 19.63
CA GLN A 150 11.47 -17.71 20.09
C GLN A 150 10.77 -17.81 21.46
N GLN A 151 11.06 -16.90 22.39
CA GLN A 151 10.44 -16.84 23.73
C GLN A 151 8.93 -16.54 23.72
N ARG A 152 8.38 -16.17 22.56
CA ARG A 152 6.95 -15.86 22.38
C ARG A 152 6.15 -17.03 21.81
N VAL A 153 6.80 -18.17 21.56
CA VAL A 153 6.16 -19.40 21.07
C VAL A 153 6.10 -20.42 22.21
N ASP A 154 4.88 -20.71 22.67
CA ASP A 154 4.63 -21.80 23.63
C ASP A 154 4.18 -23.04 22.85
N THR A 155 5.12 -23.98 22.66
CA THR A 155 4.85 -25.23 21.93
C THR A 155 4.05 -26.24 22.73
N LYS A 156 3.93 -26.08 24.06
CA LYS A 156 3.10 -26.96 24.90
C LYS A 156 1.64 -26.55 24.82
N LYS A 157 1.38 -25.25 24.85
CA LYS A 157 0.03 -24.68 24.73
C LYS A 157 -0.40 -24.42 23.30
N LEU A 158 0.51 -24.57 22.34
CA LEU A 158 0.30 -24.27 20.91
C LEU A 158 -0.15 -22.82 20.70
N THR A 159 0.47 -21.88 21.42
CA THR A 159 0.14 -20.44 21.35
C THR A 159 1.33 -19.61 20.91
N ILE A 160 1.07 -18.61 20.08
CA ILE A 160 2.05 -17.59 19.67
C ILE A 160 1.59 -16.25 20.24
N LYS A 161 2.47 -15.57 20.99
CA LYS A 161 2.20 -14.23 21.51
C LYS A 161 2.77 -13.16 20.58
N ILE A 162 1.89 -12.43 19.90
CA ILE A 162 2.28 -11.30 19.03
C ILE A 162 2.46 -10.05 19.89
N VAL A 163 3.63 -9.41 19.82
CA VAL A 163 3.98 -8.24 20.65
C VAL A 163 4.45 -7.06 19.79
N SER A 164 5.07 -7.35 18.64
CA SER A 164 5.66 -6.36 17.75
C SER A 164 5.47 -6.78 16.30
N THR A 165 5.65 -5.80 15.40
CA THR A 165 5.58 -5.98 13.95
C THR A 165 6.83 -5.38 13.35
N LEU A 166 7.55 -6.16 12.55
CA LEU A 166 8.68 -5.66 11.77
C LEU A 166 8.16 -4.74 10.68
N TYR A 167 8.57 -3.48 10.73
CA TYR A 167 8.24 -2.47 9.74
C TYR A 167 9.51 -1.74 9.31
N GLU A 168 9.91 -1.95 8.05
CA GLU A 168 11.04 -1.25 7.43
C GLU A 168 10.54 -0.47 6.22
N LYS A 169 10.56 0.86 6.33
CA LYS A 169 10.01 1.77 5.33
C LYS A 169 10.73 1.69 3.98
N ARG A 170 12.03 1.36 3.97
CA ARG A 170 12.83 1.26 2.74
C ARG A 170 12.94 -0.16 2.18
N GLY A 171 12.27 -1.12 2.82
CA GLY A 171 12.42 -2.54 2.57
C GLY A 171 13.74 -3.10 3.14
N LEU A 172 13.75 -4.40 3.40
CA LEU A 172 14.93 -5.11 3.88
C LEU A 172 15.88 -5.36 2.69
N ARG A 173 17.12 -4.87 2.80
CA ARG A 173 18.19 -5.08 1.81
C ARG A 173 19.42 -5.64 2.52
N ASN A 174 20.26 -6.36 1.77
CA ASN A 174 21.53 -6.91 2.25
C ASN A 174 21.38 -7.78 3.52
N TYR A 175 20.35 -8.63 3.55
CA TYR A 175 20.15 -9.59 4.62
C TYR A 175 20.71 -10.96 4.21
N GLU A 176 21.21 -11.71 5.19
CA GLU A 176 21.60 -13.11 4.99
C GLU A 176 20.59 -14.04 5.66
N ILE A 177 20.11 -15.03 4.91
CA ILE A 177 19.25 -16.10 5.45
C ILE A 177 20.15 -17.26 5.86
N GLY A 178 20.28 -17.51 7.16
CA GLY A 178 21.00 -18.68 7.68
C GLY A 178 21.25 -18.60 9.18
N PRO A 179 21.63 -19.71 9.83
CA PRO A 179 22.35 -19.61 11.10
C PRO A 179 23.68 -18.86 10.86
N GLN A 180 24.07 -18.03 11.82
CA GLN A 180 25.41 -17.43 11.86
C GLN A 180 26.48 -18.52 12.02
#